data_AF-A0A7X6VWH1-F1
#
_entry.id   AF-A0A7X6VWH1-F1
#
_cell.length_a   1.000
_cell.length_b   1.000
_cell.length_c   1.000
_cell.angle_alpha   90.00
_cell.angle_beta   90.00
_cell.angle_gamma   90.00
#
_symmetry.space_group_name_H-M   'P 1'
#
loop_
_entity.id
_entity.type
_entity.pdbx_description
1 polymer ?
#
loop_
_entity_poly.entity_id
_entity_poly.type
_entity_poly.pdbx_seq_one_letter_code
_entity_poly.pdbx_strand_id
1 'polypeptide(L)'
;RNEFKNNIFRVNLTIDPQTDLNFWEGNFFNQPLANNLVNFVSTDYLSTNNYHLKEGSVGIGAGTDGYDIGIYGTEIPYKEGAVPFTPRIVEESVSKQTDEQGKINISVTVEAQER
;
A
#
# COMPACT_ATOMS: atom_id res chain seq x y z
N ARG A 1 23.80 2.70 15.93
CA ARG A 1 22.83 1.75 16.53
C ARG A 1 21.54 1.94 15.77
N ASN A 2 21.03 0.88 15.12
CA ASN A 2 19.75 0.96 14.42
C ASN A 2 18.62 0.69 15.40
N GLU A 3 17.44 1.20 15.09
CA GLU A 3 16.21 0.93 15.84
C GLU A 3 15.27 0.11 14.96
N PHE A 4 14.78 -1.00 15.50
CA PHE A 4 13.76 -1.84 14.90
C PHE A 4 12.57 -1.84 15.86
N LYS A 5 11.51 -1.13 15.49
CA LYS A 5 10.30 -0.99 16.30
C LYS A 5 9.07 -1.43 15.53
N ASN A 6 8.22 -2.25 16.16
CA ASN A 6 6.91 -2.62 15.64
C ASN A 6 6.95 -3.17 14.20
N ASN A 7 7.86 -4.12 13.93
CA ASN A 7 7.96 -4.80 12.64
C ASN A 7 7.43 -6.22 12.71
N ILE A 8 7.02 -6.74 11.55
CA ILE A 8 6.71 -8.16 11.34
C ILE A 8 7.84 -8.80 10.55
N PHE A 9 8.56 -9.71 11.17
CA PHE A 9 9.62 -10.50 10.54
C PHE A 9 9.11 -11.88 10.14
N ARG A 10 9.23 -12.20 8.85
CA ARG A 10 8.86 -13.52 8.32
C ARG A 10 9.65 -14.65 8.97
N VAL A 11 10.93 -14.40 9.22
CA VAL A 11 11.85 -15.37 9.80
C VAL A 11 12.05 -15.09 11.28
N ASN A 12 12.45 -16.12 12.01
CA ASN A 12 13.00 -15.90 13.34
C ASN A 12 14.41 -15.33 13.22
N LEU A 13 14.72 -14.29 13.99
CA LEU A 13 16.08 -13.73 14.08
C LEU A 13 16.65 -14.06 15.45
N THR A 14 17.84 -14.65 15.47
CA THR A 14 18.58 -14.87 16.71
C THR A 14 19.32 -13.59 17.05
N ILE A 15 18.77 -12.81 17.98
CA ILE A 15 19.38 -11.58 18.48
C ILE A 15 20.27 -11.95 19.67
N ASP A 16 21.59 -11.85 19.50
CA ASP A 16 22.54 -12.01 20.60
C ASP A 16 22.76 -10.66 21.29
N PRO A 17 22.33 -10.48 22.55
CA PRO A 17 22.46 -9.20 23.25
C PRO A 17 23.89 -8.71 23.46
N GLN A 18 24.91 -9.59 23.35
CA GLN A 18 26.31 -9.21 23.52
C GLN A 18 26.94 -8.65 22.24
N THR A 19 26.47 -9.10 21.08
CA THR A 19 27.05 -8.73 19.77
C THR A 19 26.11 -7.84 18.95
N ASP A 20 24.80 -7.96 19.14
CA ASP A 20 23.81 -7.09 18.54
C ASP A 20 23.60 -5.83 19.37
N LEU A 21 24.28 -4.77 18.95
CA LEU A 21 24.16 -3.44 19.53
C LEU A 21 22.97 -2.65 18.97
N ASN A 22 21.97 -3.25 18.31
CA ASN A 22 20.75 -2.57 17.86
C ASN A 22 19.71 -2.46 19.00
N PHE A 23 18.67 -1.66 18.81
CA PHE A 23 17.54 -1.57 19.73
C PHE A 23 16.32 -2.23 19.07
N TRP A 24 15.69 -3.15 19.80
CA TRP A 24 14.57 -3.96 19.30
C TRP A 24 13.40 -3.85 20.28
N GLU A 25 12.23 -3.42 19.80
CA GLU A 25 11.04 -3.25 20.63
C GLU A 25 9.77 -3.55 19.83
N GLY A 26 8.81 -4.26 20.43
CA GLY A 26 7.49 -4.50 19.82
C GLY A 26 7.49 -5.28 18.50
N ASN A 27 8.59 -5.97 18.14
CA ASN A 27 8.67 -6.73 16.89
C ASN A 27 8.10 -8.14 17.03
N PHE A 28 7.46 -8.63 15.98
CA PHE A 28 6.94 -9.99 15.88
C PHE A 28 7.84 -10.82 14.97
N PHE A 29 8.40 -11.91 15.49
CA PHE A 29 9.26 -12.81 14.73
C PHE A 29 8.53 -14.09 14.33
N ASN A 30 9.09 -14.78 13.33
CA ASN A 30 8.54 -16.04 12.83
C ASN A 30 7.07 -15.92 12.39
N GLN A 31 6.77 -14.87 11.61
CA GLN A 31 5.42 -14.53 11.15
C GLN A 31 5.25 -14.85 9.66
N PRO A 32 4.72 -16.03 9.28
CA PRO A 32 4.50 -16.37 7.86
C PRO A 32 3.59 -15.35 7.18
N LEU A 33 3.90 -15.03 5.92
CA LEU A 33 3.11 -14.08 5.13
C LEU A 33 1.65 -14.52 4.98
N ALA A 34 1.39 -15.82 4.83
CA ALA A 34 0.04 -16.38 4.72
C ALA A 34 -0.85 -16.18 5.98
N ASN A 35 -0.23 -15.92 7.13
CA ASN A 35 -0.93 -15.61 8.38
C ASN A 35 -1.21 -14.12 8.54
N ASN A 36 -0.49 -13.27 7.80
CA ASN A 36 -0.50 -11.82 8.01
C ASN A 36 -1.09 -11.04 6.85
N LEU A 37 -1.00 -11.55 5.61
CA LEU A 37 -1.49 -10.86 4.42
C LEU A 37 -2.69 -11.60 3.82
N VAL A 38 -3.64 -10.85 3.25
CA VAL A 38 -4.87 -11.41 2.67
C VAL A 38 -4.54 -12.38 1.52
N ASN A 39 -3.64 -11.99 0.62
CA ASN A 39 -3.16 -12.85 -0.46
C ASN A 39 -1.74 -12.49 -0.84
N PHE A 40 -0.80 -13.44 -0.73
CA PHE A 40 0.58 -13.21 -1.12
C PHE A 40 1.11 -14.42 -1.88
N VAL A 41 1.30 -14.26 -3.18
CA VAL A 41 1.60 -15.37 -4.10
C VAL A 41 3.10 -15.52 -4.31
N SER A 42 3.83 -14.41 -4.45
CA SER A 42 5.28 -14.41 -4.67
C SER A 42 5.94 -13.22 -3.97
N THR A 43 7.22 -13.39 -3.63
CA THR A 43 8.09 -12.32 -3.16
C THR A 43 8.48 -11.32 -4.25
N ASP A 44 8.31 -11.69 -5.51
CA ASP A 44 8.39 -10.73 -6.61
C ASP A 44 7.17 -9.81 -6.61
N TYR A 45 7.35 -8.58 -7.10
CA TYR A 45 6.22 -7.68 -7.28
C TYR A 45 5.23 -8.27 -8.30
N LEU A 46 4.05 -8.64 -7.81
CA LEU A 46 2.90 -9.04 -8.62
C LEU A 46 1.74 -8.12 -8.30
N SER A 47 1.06 -7.63 -9.33
CA SER A 47 -0.17 -6.83 -9.19
C SER A 47 -1.33 -7.62 -8.57
N THR A 48 -1.19 -8.94 -8.43
CA THR A 48 -2.17 -9.84 -7.80
C THR A 48 -1.90 -10.07 -6.30
N ASN A 49 -0.77 -9.61 -5.77
CA ASN A 49 -0.54 -9.63 -4.33
C ASN A 49 -1.46 -8.61 -3.65
N ASN A 50 -2.07 -9.02 -2.55
CA ASN A 50 -2.86 -8.17 -1.67
C ASN A 50 -2.11 -7.99 -0.34
N TYR A 51 -1.55 -6.79 -0.17
CA TYR A 51 -0.72 -6.42 0.98
C TYR A 51 -1.53 -5.93 2.19
N HIS A 52 -2.86 -5.98 2.14
CA HIS A 52 -3.69 -5.72 3.32
C HIS A 52 -3.43 -6.79 4.38
N LEU A 53 -3.49 -6.37 5.65
CA LEU A 53 -3.43 -7.32 6.74
C LEU A 53 -4.66 -8.22 6.72
N LYS A 54 -4.42 -9.51 6.95
CA LYS A 54 -5.47 -10.51 7.15
C LYS A 54 -6.06 -10.35 8.54
N GLU A 55 -7.35 -10.64 8.69
CA GLU A 55 -8.00 -10.74 9.99
C GLU A 55 -7.18 -11.66 10.93
N GLY A 56 -6.94 -11.19 12.15
CA GLY A 56 -6.11 -11.88 13.14
C GLY A 56 -4.60 -11.73 12.93
N SER A 57 -4.14 -10.95 11.95
CA SER A 57 -2.72 -10.60 11.85
C SER A 57 -2.24 -9.89 13.13
N VAL A 58 -1.02 -10.22 13.56
CA VAL A 58 -0.36 -9.55 14.70
C VAL A 58 -0.06 -8.08 14.43
N GLY A 59 -0.17 -7.63 13.18
CA GLY A 59 0.03 -6.25 12.80
C GLY A 59 -1.16 -5.34 13.08
N ILE A 60 -2.35 -5.89 13.39
CA ILE A 60 -3.55 -5.10 13.63
C ILE A 60 -3.39 -4.33 14.95
N GLY A 61 -3.49 -2.99 14.89
CA GLY A 61 -3.34 -2.08 16.02
C GLY A 61 -1.97 -2.10 16.69
N ALA A 62 -0.95 -2.66 16.02
CA ALA A 62 0.38 -2.83 16.61
C ALA A 62 1.30 -1.61 16.47
N GLY A 63 0.86 -0.56 15.76
CA GLY A 63 1.51 0.74 15.73
C GLY A 63 1.40 1.49 17.06
N THR A 64 2.39 2.32 17.35
CA THR A 64 2.39 3.17 18.56
C THR A 64 1.46 4.39 18.44
N ASP A 65 0.99 4.64 17.23
CA ASP A 65 0.04 5.68 16.83
C ASP A 65 -1.40 5.17 16.72
N GLY A 66 -1.65 3.90 17.07
CA GLY A 66 -2.97 3.26 17.01
C GLY A 66 -3.35 2.71 15.63
N TYR A 67 -2.45 2.79 14.65
CA TYR A 67 -2.66 2.18 13.33
C TYR A 67 -2.04 0.78 13.23
N ASP A 68 -2.38 0.09 12.14
CA ASP A 68 -1.83 -1.23 11.81
C ASP A 68 -0.38 -1.13 11.29
N ILE A 69 0.39 -2.22 11.38
CA ILE A 69 1.68 -2.30 10.69
C ILE A 69 1.45 -2.45 9.18
N GLY A 70 2.03 -1.57 8.37
CA GLY A 70 2.10 -1.71 6.91
C GLY A 70 1.65 -0.45 6.16
N ILE A 71 1.62 -0.53 4.82
CA ILE A 71 1.35 0.64 3.96
C ILE A 71 -0.11 1.13 4.01
N TYR A 72 -1.04 0.31 4.50
CA TYR A 72 -2.44 0.69 4.70
C TYR A 72 -2.76 1.10 6.14
N GLY A 73 -1.86 0.80 7.09
CA GLY A 73 -2.04 1.11 8.50
C GLY A 73 -1.44 2.47 8.84
N THR A 74 -2.00 3.54 8.30
CA THR A 74 -1.60 4.91 8.64
C THR A 74 -2.81 5.84 8.59
N GLU A 75 -2.65 7.09 9.02
CA GLU A 75 -3.68 8.14 8.83
C GLU A 75 -4.02 8.37 7.36
N ILE A 76 -3.08 8.08 6.44
CA ILE A 76 -3.24 8.24 5.00
C ILE A 76 -2.84 6.92 4.32
N PRO A 77 -3.72 5.91 4.33
CA PRO A 77 -3.44 4.60 3.75
C PRO A 77 -3.00 4.69 2.29
N TYR A 78 -2.12 3.78 1.87
CA TYR A 78 -1.77 3.64 0.46
C TYR A 78 -3.02 3.35 -0.38
N LYS A 79 -3.20 4.15 -1.44
CA LYS A 79 -4.27 3.96 -2.42
C LYS A 79 -3.79 3.03 -3.54
N GLU A 80 -4.58 1.99 -3.80
CA GLU A 80 -4.28 1.04 -4.87
C GLU A 80 -4.07 1.71 -6.22
N GLY A 81 -3.09 1.20 -6.97
CA GLY A 81 -2.68 1.75 -8.26
C GLY A 81 -1.85 3.03 -8.17
N ALA A 82 -1.54 3.54 -6.97
CA ALA A 82 -0.72 4.73 -6.72
C ALA A 82 -1.10 5.93 -7.62
N VAL A 83 -2.40 6.09 -7.90
CA VAL A 83 -2.84 7.13 -8.83
C VAL A 83 -2.52 8.50 -8.23
N PRO A 84 -1.77 9.36 -8.93
CA PRO A 84 -1.46 10.70 -8.44
C PRO A 84 -2.72 11.54 -8.20
N PHE A 85 -2.66 12.43 -7.21
CA PHE A 85 -3.72 13.40 -6.93
C PHE A 85 -3.87 14.49 -8.00
N THR A 86 -2.92 14.59 -8.94
CA THR A 86 -2.98 15.55 -10.03
C THR A 86 -4.17 15.23 -10.94
N PRO A 87 -5.02 16.22 -11.27
CA PRO A 87 -6.10 16.02 -12.24
C PRO A 87 -5.56 15.42 -13.53
N ARG A 88 -6.27 14.43 -14.06
CA ARG A 88 -5.90 13.77 -15.32
C ARG A 88 -7.12 13.58 -16.20
N ILE A 89 -6.89 13.61 -17.50
CA ILE A 89 -7.89 13.20 -18.48
C ILE A 89 -8.04 11.68 -18.36
N VAL A 90 -9.26 11.22 -18.10
CA VAL A 90 -9.61 9.79 -18.04
C VAL A 90 -10.34 9.34 -19.30
N GLU A 91 -10.98 10.27 -19.99
CA GLU A 91 -11.65 10.02 -21.26
C GLU A 91 -11.57 11.26 -22.15
N GLU A 92 -11.31 11.05 -23.43
CA GLU A 92 -11.35 12.08 -24.46
C GLU A 92 -12.10 11.53 -25.68
N SER A 93 -13.08 12.28 -26.18
CA SER A 93 -13.69 12.02 -27.47
C SER A 93 -13.74 13.29 -28.30
N VAL A 94 -13.30 13.15 -29.55
CA VAL A 94 -13.32 14.22 -30.56
C VAL A 94 -14.09 13.71 -31.75
N SER A 95 -15.10 14.47 -32.17
CA SER A 95 -15.92 14.12 -33.32
C SER A 95 -15.10 14.13 -34.60
N LYS A 96 -15.26 13.09 -35.43
CA LYS A 96 -14.52 12.95 -36.70
C LYS A 96 -14.99 13.92 -37.80
N GLN A 97 -16.14 14.58 -37.58
CA GLN A 97 -16.76 15.50 -38.53
C GLN A 97 -17.52 16.60 -37.78
N THR A 98 -17.83 17.67 -38.49
CA THR A 98 -18.61 18.80 -37.96
C THR A 98 -20.09 18.47 -37.90
N ASP A 99 -20.81 19.08 -36.96
CA ASP A 99 -22.27 19.06 -36.92
C ASP A 99 -22.90 19.93 -38.03
N GLU A 100 -24.23 19.98 -38.06
CA GLU A 100 -25.00 20.77 -39.04
C GLU A 100 -24.74 22.28 -38.96
N GLN A 101 -24.16 22.77 -37.86
CA GLN A 101 -23.77 24.16 -37.66
C GLN A 101 -22.28 24.39 -37.93
N GLY A 102 -21.56 23.36 -38.42
CA GLY A 102 -20.14 23.44 -38.75
C GLY A 102 -19.20 23.34 -37.54
N LYS A 103 -19.65 22.84 -36.38
CA LYS A 103 -18.84 22.74 -35.15
C LYS A 103 -18.34 21.31 -34.92
N ILE A 104 -17.14 21.17 -34.33
CA ILE A 104 -16.60 19.88 -33.87
C ILE A 104 -16.98 19.69 -32.41
N ASN A 105 -17.67 18.58 -32.09
CA ASN A 105 -17.99 18.24 -30.71
C ASN A 105 -16.80 17.53 -30.05
N ILE A 106 -16.35 18.07 -28.91
CA ILE A 106 -15.26 17.55 -28.09
C ILE A 106 -15.83 17.31 -26.69
N SER A 107 -15.60 16.11 -26.14
CA SER A 107 -15.91 15.79 -24.75
C SER A 107 -14.65 15.30 -24.05
N VAL A 108 -14.35 15.89 -22.89
CA VAL A 108 -13.20 15.51 -22.06
C VAL A 108 -13.69 15.27 -20.65
N THR A 109 -13.43 14.09 -20.11
CA THR A 109 -13.68 13.76 -18.71
C THR A 109 -12.36 13.86 -17.96
N VAL A 110 -12.34 14.72 -16.95
CA VAL A 110 -11.18 14.90 -16.07
C VAL A 110 -11.57 14.42 -14.68
N GLU A 111 -10.70 13.60 -14.09
CA GLU A 111 -10.82 13.19 -12.70
C GLU A 111 -9.61 13.70 -11.92
N ALA A 112 -9.89 14.28 -10.75
CA ALA A 112 -8.92 14.40 -9.69
C ALA A 112 -9.22 13.28 -8.68
N GLN A 113 -8.19 12.63 -8.16
CA GLN A 113 -8.40 11.65 -7.11
C GLN A 113 -8.84 12.36 -5.84
N GLU A 114 -9.94 11.88 -5.26
CA GLU A 114 -10.28 12.21 -3.88
C GLU A 114 -9.30 11.52 -2.93
N ARG A 115 -9.08 12.19 -1.80
CA ARG A 115 -8.21 11.74 -0.71
C ARG A 115 -8.90 10.69 0.13
#